data_AF-A0A2A3TZR2-F1
#
_entry.id   AF-A0A2A3TZR2-F1
#
_cell.length_a   1.000
_cell.length_b   1.000
_cell.length_c   1.000
_cell.angle_alpha   90.00
_cell.angle_beta   90.00
_cell.angle_gamma   90.00
#
_symmetry.space_group_name_H-M   'P 1'
#
loop_
_entity.id
_entity.type
_entity.pdbx_description
1 polymer ?
#
loop_
_entity_poly.entity_id
_entity_poly.type
_entity_poly.pdbx_seq_one_letter_code
_entity_poly.pdbx_strand_id
1 'polypeptide(L)' 'MDKVQITLEAARHNAGYSQKQAAAHLGIHYQTLAAWERDSSNVGIKTIERLSQLYQIPKDYLFFGLEFTL' A
#
# COMPACT_ATOMS: atom_id res chain seq x y z
N MET A 1 9.57 -16.09 13.61
CA MET A 1 9.25 -14.78 14.22
C MET A 1 8.21 -14.15 13.35
N ASP A 2 7.01 -13.93 13.87
CA ASP A 2 5.98 -13.17 13.16
C ASP A 2 6.50 -11.74 12.96
N LYS A 3 6.53 -11.29 11.70
CA LYS A 3 6.95 -9.92 11.36
C LYS A 3 5.75 -9.01 11.58
N VAL A 4 5.97 -7.88 12.26
CA VAL A 4 4.96 -6.82 12.32
C VAL A 4 4.77 -6.27 10.91
N GLN A 5 3.52 -6.23 10.45
CA GLN A 5 3.15 -5.64 9.16
C GLN A 5 2.41 -4.33 9.39
N ILE A 6 2.53 -3.40 8.44
CA ILE A 6 1.78 -2.15 8.42
C ILE A 6 0.87 -2.10 7.20
N THR A 7 -0.24 -1.38 7.31
CA THR A 7 -1.20 -1.23 6.22
C THR A 7 -0.64 -0.36 5.10
N LEU A 8 -1.23 -0.44 3.91
CA LEU A 8 -0.82 0.39 2.78
C LEU A 8 -1.02 1.89 3.06
N GLU A 9 -2.07 2.23 3.80
CA GLU A 9 -2.32 3.61 4.26
C GLU A 9 -1.20 4.07 5.22
N ALA A 10 -0.86 3.27 6.22
CA ALA A 10 0.22 3.58 7.16
C ALA A 10 1.57 3.73 6.44
N ALA A 11 1.89 2.82 5.52
CA ALA A 11 3.10 2.89 4.70
C ALA A 11 3.15 4.18 3.87
N ARG A 12 2.02 4.57 3.26
CA ARG A 12 1.90 5.81 2.49
C ARG A 12 2.13 7.04 3.37
N HIS A 13 1.51 7.10 4.54
CA HIS A 13 1.67 8.21 5.49
C HIS A 13 3.11 8.32 6.01
N ASN A 14 3.74 7.18 6.34
CA ASN A 14 5.13 7.13 6.76
C ASN A 14 6.09 7.59 5.65
N ALA A 15 5.74 7.34 4.39
CA ALA A 15 6.48 7.84 3.23
C ALA A 15 6.18 9.32 2.88
N GLY A 16 5.28 9.99 3.61
CA GLY A 16 4.98 11.41 3.43
C GLY A 16 4.09 11.73 2.23
N TYR A 17 3.36 10.75 1.70
CA TYR A 17 2.52 10.93 0.51
C TYR A 17 1.04 11.08 0.85
N SER A 18 0.36 11.98 0.13
CA SER A 18 -1.10 11.87 -0.07
C SER A 18 -1.43 10.74 -1.06
N GLN A 19 -2.68 10.26 -1.04
CA GLN A 19 -3.14 9.27 -2.03
C GLN A 19 -2.94 9.73 -3.48
N LYS A 20 -3.15 11.03 -3.77
CA LYS A 20 -2.96 11.58 -5.11
C LYS A 20 -1.49 11.53 -5.54
N GLN A 21 -0.56 11.87 -4.65
CA GLN A 21 0.88 11.80 -4.94
C GLN A 21 1.34 10.36 -5.16
N ALA A 22 1.00 9.45 -4.24
CA ALA A 22 1.39 8.05 -4.35
C ALA A 22 0.80 7.40 -5.62
N ALA A 23 -0.48 7.67 -5.93
CA ALA A 23 -1.11 7.16 -7.15
C ALA A 23 -0.47 7.72 -8.42
N ALA A 24 -0.04 8.99 -8.43
CA ALA A 24 0.70 9.57 -9.55
C ALA A 24 2.05 8.87 -9.77
N HIS A 25 2.80 8.56 -8.71
CA HIS A 25 4.03 7.76 -8.80
C HIS A 25 3.78 6.33 -9.30
N LEU A 26 2.63 5.74 -8.94
CA LEU A 26 2.21 4.42 -9.39
C LEU A 26 1.56 4.44 -10.79
N GLY A 27 1.32 5.60 -11.39
CA GLY A 27 0.64 5.72 -12.68
C GLY A 27 -0.77 5.14 -12.67
N ILE A 28 -1.50 5.29 -11.56
CA ILE A 28 -2.88 4.82 -11.38
C ILE A 28 -3.79 5.97 -10.94
N HIS A 29 -5.10 5.77 -11.03
CA HIS A 29 -6.06 6.72 -10.47
C HIS A 29 -6.03 6.65 -8.93
N TYR A 30 -6.17 7.79 -8.24
CA TYR A 30 -6.10 7.83 -6.77
C TYR A 30 -7.17 6.97 -6.09
N GLN A 31 -8.34 6.81 -6.70
CA GLN A 31 -9.39 5.92 -6.18
C GLN A 31 -9.00 4.44 -6.25
N THR A 32 -8.15 4.05 -7.20
CA THR A 32 -7.59 2.68 -7.25
C THR A 32 -6.72 2.44 -6.02
N LEU A 33 -5.86 3.39 -5.67
CA LEU A 33 -5.05 3.29 -4.45
C LEU A 33 -5.93 3.32 -3.19
N ALA A 34 -6.92 4.21 -3.12
CA ALA A 34 -7.86 4.27 -2.00
C ALA A 34 -8.75 3.01 -1.88
N ALA A 35 -8.92 2.24 -2.96
CA ALA A 35 -9.56 0.94 -2.92
C ALA A 35 -8.61 -0.12 -2.34
N TRP A 36 -7.35 -0.14 -2.76
CA TRP A 36 -6.33 -1.05 -2.23
C TRP A 36 -6.02 -0.81 -0.75
N GLU A 37 -6.03 0.44 -0.30
CA GLU A 37 -5.89 0.79 1.12
C GLU A 37 -7.04 0.27 1.98
N ARG A 38 -8.18 -0.11 1.38
CA ARG A 38 -9.30 -0.75 2.11
C ARG A 38 -9.30 -2.26 1.94
N ASP A 39 -9.01 -2.73 0.74
CA ASP A 39 -8.91 -4.16 0.42
C ASP A 39 -7.81 -4.38 -0.61
N SER A 40 -6.70 -4.91 -0.11
CA SER A 40 -5.52 -5.24 -0.91
C SER A 40 -5.38 -6.74 -1.16
N SER A 41 -6.40 -7.54 -0.84
CA SER A 41 -6.37 -9.01 -0.94
C SER A 41 -6.12 -9.52 -2.37
N ASN A 42 -6.47 -8.71 -3.37
CA ASN A 42 -6.36 -9.07 -4.80
C ASN A 42 -5.29 -8.25 -5.55
N VAL A 43 -4.38 -7.59 -4.85
CA VAL A 43 -3.29 -6.81 -5.48
C VAL A 43 -2.26 -7.76 -6.10
N GLY A 44 -1.98 -7.59 -7.39
CA GLY A 44 -1.01 -8.44 -8.10
C GLY A 44 0.44 -8.19 -7.69
N ILE A 45 1.29 -9.21 -7.84
CA ILE A 45 2.71 -9.20 -7.43
C ILE A 45 3.48 -7.99 -8.01
N LYS A 46 3.26 -7.66 -9.29
CA LYS A 46 3.93 -6.49 -9.91
C LYS A 46 3.59 -5.18 -9.18
N THR A 47 2.36 -5.03 -8.70
CA THR A 47 1.94 -3.86 -7.94
C THR A 47 2.54 -3.88 -6.54
N ILE A 48 2.62 -5.04 -5.88
CA ILE A 48 3.27 -5.22 -4.58
C ILE A 48 4.73 -4.73 -4.64
N GLU A 49 5.48 -5.13 -5.67
CA GLU A 49 6.86 -4.68 -5.87
C GLU A 49 6.94 -3.15 -6.03
N ARG A 50 6.02 -2.54 -6.78
CA ARG A 50 5.98 -1.08 -6.97
C ARG A 50 5.62 -0.33 -5.69
N LEU A 51 4.69 -0.85 -4.89
CA LEU A 51 4.33 -0.29 -3.58
C LEU A 51 5.52 -0.38 -2.62
N SER A 52 6.19 -1.52 -2.58
CA SER A 52 7.40 -1.74 -1.77
C SER A 52 8.50 -0.74 -2.13
N GLN A 53 8.73 -0.50 -3.42
CA GLN A 53 9.71 0.48 -3.91
C GLN A 53 9.31 1.91 -3.57
N LEU A 54 8.05 2.30 -3.83
CA LEU A 54 7.57 3.67 -3.58
C LEU A 54 7.64 4.03 -2.10
N TYR A 55 7.21 3.13 -1.23
CA TYR A 55 7.18 3.38 0.20
C TYR A 55 8.51 3.06 0.89
N GLN A 56 9.50 2.52 0.17
CA GLN A 56 10.81 2.11 0.69
C GLN A 56 10.69 1.11 1.85
N ILE A 57 9.69 0.22 1.77
CA ILE A 57 9.39 -0.79 2.79
C ILE A 57 9.40 -2.16 2.11
N PRO A 58 10.17 -3.14 2.60
CA PRO A 58 10.17 -4.48 2.02
C PRO A 58 8.76 -5.09 2.08
N LYS A 59 8.32 -5.73 0.99
CA LYS A 59 6.96 -6.30 0.87
C LYS A 59 6.50 -7.16 2.05
N ASP A 60 7.40 -7.89 2.72
CA ASP A 60 7.08 -8.72 3.90
C ASP A 60 6.53 -7.91 5.10
N TYR A 61 6.82 -6.61 5.14
CA TYR A 61 6.33 -5.68 6.17
C TYR A 61 5.08 -4.91 5.74
N LEU A 62 4.57 -5.13 4.52
CA LEU A 62 3.30 -4.57 4.07
C LEU A 62 2.19 -5.61 4.27
N PHE A 63 1.09 -5.18 4.86
CA PHE A 63 -0.12 -5.97 5.00
C PHE A 63 -0.91 -5.98 3.69
N PHE A 64 -1.33 -7.17 3.26
CA PHE A 64 -2.19 -7.36 2.10
C PHE A 64 -3.44 -8.15 2.52
N GLY A 65 -4.58 -7.48 2.52
CA GLY A 65 -5.83 -8.03 3.02
C GLY A 65 -6.93 -6.98 3.12
N LEU A 66 -8.06 -7.39 3.69
CA LEU A 66 -9.16 -6.50 4.03
C LEU A 66 -8.83 -5.71 5.31
N GLU A 67 -8.83 -4.39 5.20
CA GLU A 67 -8.64 -3.49 6.33
C GLU A 67 -10.01 -3.16 6.96
N PHE A 68 -10.20 -3.60 8.20
CA PHE A 68 -11.37 -3.24 8.99
C PHE A 68 -11.05 -2.03 9.86
N THR A 69 -11.57 -0.86 9.49
CA THR A 69 -11.66 0.26 10.42
C THR A 69 -12.89 0.01 11.30
N LEU A 70 -12.69 -0.22 12.60
CA LEU A 70 -13.76 -0.26 13.60
C LEU A 70 -14.32 1.14 13.87
#